data_AF-A0A967YVX5-F1
#
_entry.id   AF-A0A967YVX5-F1
#
_cell.length_a   1.000
_cell.length_b   1.000
_cell.length_c   1.000
_cell.angle_alpha   90.00
_cell.angle_beta   90.00
_cell.angle_gamma   90.00
#
_symmetry.space_group_name_H-M   'P 1'
#
loop_
_entity.id
_entity.type
_entity.pdbx_description
1 polymer ?
#
loop_
_entity_poly.entity_id
_entity_poly.type
_entity_poly.pdbx_seq_one_letter_code
_entity_poly.pdbx_strand_id
1 'polypeptide(L)'
;DGSKVKQKTDILKIVGDARTLLSIERTLLNLLSRMSGIATLTHRLVKKVRKAGYKTRVACTRKVAPGLSYFDKRAVMIGGGDTHRLHLDDMILIKDNHLAIIGNISTTVK
;
A
#
# COMPACT_ATOMS: atom_id res chain seq x y z
N ASP A 1 -0.45 -0.21 14.85
CA ASP A 1 -0.26 -1.02 13.62
C ASP A 1 1.18 -0.84 13.13
N GLY A 2 1.75 -1.83 12.43
CA GLY A 2 3.14 -1.80 11.92
C GLY A 2 4.20 -2.41 12.83
N SER A 3 3.79 -3.02 13.95
CA SER A 3 4.69 -3.73 14.86
C SER A 3 5.29 -4.98 14.21
N LYS A 4 6.56 -5.28 14.50
CA LYS A 4 7.15 -6.56 14.13
C LYS A 4 6.60 -7.66 15.03
N VAL A 5 6.08 -8.70 14.41
CA VAL A 5 5.54 -9.88 15.09
C VAL A 5 6.39 -11.10 14.76
N LYS A 6 6.60 -11.97 15.75
CA LYS A 6 7.26 -13.26 15.57
C LYS A 6 6.21 -14.34 15.33
N GLN A 7 6.63 -15.47 14.79
CA GLN A 7 5.75 -16.62 14.65
C GLN A 7 5.15 -17.02 16.02
N LYS A 8 3.89 -17.48 16.02
CA LYS A 8 3.12 -17.86 17.23
C LYS A 8 2.84 -16.71 18.20
N THR A 9 2.97 -15.46 17.77
CA THR A 9 2.51 -14.31 18.58
C THR A 9 0.99 -14.20 18.47
N ASP A 10 0.31 -14.12 19.60
CA ASP A 10 -1.11 -13.74 19.64
C ASP A 10 -1.25 -12.26 19.24
N ILE A 11 -1.80 -11.99 18.05
CA ILE A 11 -1.95 -10.63 17.50
C ILE A 11 -3.33 -10.03 17.74
N LEU A 12 -4.33 -10.86 18.06
CA LEU A 12 -5.71 -10.45 18.21
C LEU A 12 -6.46 -11.45 19.09
N LYS A 13 -7.30 -10.95 20.01
CA LYS A 13 -8.31 -11.73 20.74
C LYS A 13 -9.67 -11.09 20.51
N ILE A 14 -10.66 -11.88 20.08
CA ILE A 14 -12.02 -11.43 19.80
C ILE A 14 -12.98 -12.31 20.62
N VAL A 15 -14.00 -11.69 21.20
CA VAL A 15 -15.05 -12.38 21.97
C VAL A 15 -16.40 -11.98 21.39
N GLY A 16 -17.30 -12.94 21.19
CA GLY A 16 -18.62 -12.69 20.61
C GLY A 16 -19.37 -13.98 20.30
N ASP A 17 -20.55 -13.82 19.70
CA ASP A 17 -21.37 -14.93 19.23
C ASP A 17 -20.60 -15.83 18.23
N ALA A 18 -20.68 -17.14 18.42
CA ALA A 18 -19.92 -18.10 17.66
C ALA A 18 -20.22 -18.04 16.15
N ARG A 19 -21.50 -17.88 15.76
CA ARG A 19 -21.89 -17.79 14.35
C ARG A 19 -21.30 -16.54 13.70
N THR A 20 -21.32 -15.43 14.42
CA THR A 20 -20.76 -14.15 13.95
C THR A 20 -19.24 -14.23 13.81
N LEU A 21 -18.54 -14.81 14.79
CA LEU A 21 -17.09 -14.95 14.73
C LEU A 21 -16.64 -15.83 13.55
N LEU A 22 -17.30 -16.97 13.35
CA LEU A 22 -16.99 -17.89 12.25
C LEU A 22 -17.30 -17.29 10.87
N SER A 23 -18.34 -16.45 10.75
CA SER A 23 -18.70 -15.84 9.46
C SER A 23 -17.70 -14.76 9.01
N ILE A 24 -17.08 -14.04 9.95
CA ILE A 24 -16.11 -12.97 9.63
C ILE A 24 -14.66 -13.46 9.54
N GLU A 25 -14.35 -14.62 10.14
CA GLU A 25 -12.97 -15.11 10.32
C GLU A 25 -12.17 -15.08 9.03
N ARG A 26 -12.68 -15.71 7.95
CA ARG A 26 -11.95 -15.84 6.70
C ARG A 26 -11.65 -14.48 6.06
N THR A 27 -12.64 -13.60 6.05
CA THR A 27 -12.51 -12.25 5.48
C THR A 27 -11.48 -11.44 6.26
N LEU A 28 -11.53 -11.49 7.59
CA LEU A 28 -10.58 -10.81 8.47
C LEU A 28 -9.15 -11.34 8.25
N LEU A 29 -8.96 -12.66 8.27
CA LEU A 29 -7.63 -13.28 8.09
C LEU A 29 -7.04 -12.98 6.71
N ASN A 30 -7.85 -13.02 5.65
CA ASN A 30 -7.40 -12.70 4.31
C ASN A 30 -6.91 -11.25 4.20
N LEU A 31 -7.65 -10.32 4.79
CA LEU A 31 -7.29 -8.91 4.78
C LEU A 31 -6.01 -8.64 5.59
N LEU A 32 -5.94 -9.18 6.82
CA LEU A 32 -4.76 -9.06 7.69
C LEU A 32 -3.52 -9.66 7.03
N SER A 33 -3.63 -10.85 6.44
CA SER A 33 -2.54 -11.52 5.75
C SER A 33 -2.01 -10.67 4.58
N ARG A 34 -2.92 -10.17 3.72
CA ARG A 34 -2.56 -9.32 2.58
C ARG A 34 -1.87 -8.02 3.03
N MET A 35 -2.49 -7.28 3.95
CA MET A 35 -1.95 -6.02 4.43
C MET A 35 -0.60 -6.21 5.13
N SER A 36 -0.46 -7.27 5.93
CA SER A 36 0.80 -7.60 6.60
C SER A 36 1.90 -7.95 5.60
N GLY A 37 1.58 -8.68 4.54
CA GLY A 37 2.53 -8.99 3.46
C GLY A 37 3.04 -7.73 2.74
N ILE A 38 2.12 -6.83 2.38
CA ILE A 38 2.46 -5.55 1.73
C ILE A 38 3.29 -4.66 2.66
N ALA A 39 2.89 -4.52 3.93
CA ALA A 39 3.63 -3.73 4.91
C ALA A 39 5.04 -4.28 5.16
N THR A 40 5.17 -5.61 5.28
CA THR A 40 6.45 -6.29 5.48
C THR A 40 7.39 -6.09 4.29
N LEU A 41 6.88 -6.26 3.07
CA LEU A 41 7.66 -6.06 1.85
C LEU A 41 8.11 -4.60 1.71
N THR A 42 7.19 -3.66 1.91
CA THR A 42 7.47 -2.23 1.89
C THR A 42 8.56 -1.86 2.91
N HIS A 43 8.42 -2.31 4.16
CA HIS A 43 9.40 -2.07 5.21
C HIS A 43 10.78 -2.62 4.85
N ARG A 44 10.85 -3.81 4.24
CA ARG A 44 12.10 -4.40 3.77
C ARG A 44 12.77 -3.54 2.70
N LEU A 45 12.01 -3.03 1.73
CA LEU A 45 12.53 -2.16 0.67
C LEU A 45 13.00 -0.81 1.22
N VAL A 46 12.20 -0.16 2.06
CA VAL A 46 12.56 1.10 2.73
C VAL A 46 13.85 0.92 3.55
N LYS A 47 13.95 -0.16 4.32
CA LYS A 47 15.15 -0.48 5.09
C LYS A 47 16.37 -0.70 4.19
N LYS A 48 16.20 -1.36 3.04
CA LYS A 48 17.29 -1.59 2.07
C LYS A 48 17.80 -0.26 1.50
N VAL A 49 16.91 0.64 1.10
CA VAL A 49 17.25 1.97 0.58
C VAL A 49 17.97 2.81 1.64
N ARG A 50 17.45 2.85 2.87
CA ARG A 50 18.08 3.59 3.99
C ARG A 50 19.46 3.05 4.34
N LYS A 51 19.63 1.71 4.34
CA LYS A 51 20.94 1.07 4.60
C LYS A 51 21.98 1.43 3.55
N ALA A 52 21.57 1.71 2.32
CA ALA A 52 22.45 2.17 1.26
C ALA A 52 22.77 3.69 1.33
N GLY A 53 22.30 4.39 2.38
CA GLY A 53 22.60 5.80 2.61
C GLY A 53 21.69 6.79 1.87
N TYR A 54 20.71 6.31 1.11
CA TYR A 54 19.81 7.19 0.36
C TYR A 54 18.72 7.79 1.26
N LYS A 55 18.42 9.08 1.02
CA LYS A 55 17.30 9.82 1.65
C LYS A 55 16.00 9.74 0.83
N THR A 56 15.92 8.85 -0.15
CA THR A 56 14.78 8.73 -1.07
C THR A 56 13.60 8.01 -0.42
N ARG A 57 12.39 8.33 -0.90
CA ARG A 57 11.15 7.65 -0.49
C ARG A 57 10.87 6.49 -1.43
N VAL A 58 10.39 5.38 -0.88
CA VAL A 58 9.89 4.23 -1.65
C VAL A 58 8.39 4.42 -1.84
N ALA A 59 7.96 4.67 -3.07
CA ALA A 59 6.56 4.92 -3.40
C ALA A 59 5.90 3.72 -4.08
N CYS A 60 4.63 3.46 -3.76
CA CYS A 60 3.82 2.47 -4.48
C CYS A 60 3.11 3.11 -5.69
N THR A 61 2.40 2.30 -6.47
CA THR A 61 1.68 2.75 -7.67
C THR A 61 0.18 2.56 -7.51
N ARG A 62 -0.59 2.83 -8.57
CA ARG A 62 -2.03 2.51 -8.65
C ARG A 62 -2.32 1.11 -9.19
N LYS A 63 -1.30 0.26 -9.34
CA LYS A 63 -1.46 -1.17 -9.64
C LYS A 63 -1.82 -1.92 -8.35
N VAL A 64 -2.99 -1.59 -7.81
CA VAL A 64 -3.57 -2.18 -6.60
C VAL A 64 -4.61 -3.23 -6.99
N ALA A 65 -4.99 -4.10 -6.05
CA ALA A 65 -6.08 -5.03 -6.32
C ALA A 65 -7.42 -4.27 -6.47
N PRO A 66 -8.24 -4.61 -7.48
CA PRO A 66 -9.57 -4.02 -7.64
C PRO A 66 -10.39 -4.16 -6.36
N GLY A 67 -11.07 -3.07 -5.94
CA GLY A 67 -11.84 -3.02 -4.70
C GLY A 67 -11.03 -2.94 -3.40
N LEU A 68 -9.69 -3.11 -3.44
CA LEU A 68 -8.84 -3.15 -2.26
C LEU A 68 -7.80 -2.01 -2.20
N SER A 69 -7.92 -1.01 -3.07
CA SER A 69 -6.99 0.14 -3.16
C SER A 69 -6.68 0.75 -1.80
N TYR A 70 -7.70 1.03 -1.00
CA TYR A 70 -7.55 1.60 0.33
C TYR A 70 -6.64 0.75 1.23
N PHE A 71 -6.89 -0.57 1.31
CA PHE A 71 -6.14 -1.48 2.16
C PHE A 71 -4.69 -1.65 1.69
N ASP A 72 -4.47 -1.76 0.38
CA ASP A 72 -3.14 -1.87 -0.21
C ASP A 72 -2.30 -0.62 0.07
N LYS A 73 -2.87 0.56 -0.15
CA LYS A 73 -2.20 1.85 0.10
C LYS A 73 -1.95 2.07 1.59
N ARG A 74 -2.92 1.74 2.46
CA ARG A 74 -2.73 1.79 3.92
C ARG A 74 -1.61 0.87 4.38
N ALA A 75 -1.53 -0.34 3.84
CA ALA A 75 -0.46 -1.27 4.17
C ALA A 75 0.93 -0.74 3.74
N VAL A 76 1.04 -0.08 2.58
CA VAL A 76 2.29 0.60 2.16
C VAL A 76 2.68 1.69 3.17
N MET A 77 1.72 2.53 3.57
CA MET A 77 1.95 3.58 4.57
C MET A 77 2.41 3.00 5.92
N ILE A 78 1.76 1.93 6.41
CA ILE A 78 2.15 1.21 7.63
C ILE A 78 3.57 0.64 7.52
N GLY A 79 3.94 0.12 6.34
CA GLY A 79 5.31 -0.34 6.05
C GLY A 79 6.36 0.77 5.98
N GLY A 80 5.96 2.04 6.05
CA GLY A 80 6.83 3.21 5.97
C GLY A 80 7.12 3.67 4.53
N GLY A 81 6.34 3.21 3.55
CA GLY A 81 6.39 3.68 2.17
C GLY A 81 5.49 4.88 1.91
N ASP A 82 5.66 5.49 0.74
CA ASP A 82 4.81 6.55 0.22
C ASP A 82 3.66 5.95 -0.61
N THR A 83 2.44 6.43 -0.37
CA THR A 83 1.26 5.98 -1.13
C THR A 83 1.26 6.48 -2.56
N HIS A 84 2.09 7.45 -2.91
CA HIS A 84 1.98 8.25 -4.13
C HIS A 84 0.56 8.83 -4.25
N ARG A 85 0.08 9.09 -5.48
CA ARG A 85 -1.34 9.38 -5.72
C ARG A 85 -2.23 8.16 -5.47
N LEU A 86 -3.42 8.39 -4.92
CA LEU A 86 -4.43 7.36 -4.68
C LEU A 86 -5.29 7.16 -5.93
N HIS A 87 -5.70 8.26 -6.57
CA HIS A 87 -6.64 8.30 -7.67
C HIS A 87 -6.08 9.05 -8.90
N LEU A 88 -6.91 9.35 -9.92
CA LEU A 88 -6.49 10.11 -11.12
C LEU A 88 -6.48 11.62 -10.87
N ASP A 89 -7.38 12.06 -10.01
CA ASP A 89 -7.70 13.43 -9.64
C ASP A 89 -6.79 14.01 -8.54
N ASP A 90 -6.13 13.17 -7.73
CA ASP A 90 -5.20 13.69 -6.71
C ASP A 90 -3.95 14.37 -7.29
N MET A 91 -3.48 13.89 -8.45
CA MET A 91 -2.24 14.36 -9.08
C MET A 91 -2.23 13.98 -10.57
N ILE A 92 -2.05 14.98 -11.43
CA ILE A 92 -1.86 14.77 -12.86
C ILE A 92 -0.47 14.16 -13.08
N LEU A 93 -0.43 13.01 -13.75
CA LEU A 93 0.81 12.35 -14.14
C LEU A 93 0.89 12.34 -15.66
N ILE A 94 1.56 13.36 -16.20
CA ILE A 94 1.85 13.48 -17.63
C ILE A 94 2.86 12.39 -17.99
N LYS A 95 2.59 11.71 -19.10
CA LYS A 95 3.43 10.65 -19.66
C LYS A 95 3.68 10.93 -21.14
N ASP A 96 4.60 10.17 -21.72
CA ASP A 96 4.83 10.06 -23.17
C ASP A 96 3.54 10.02 -23.99
N ASN A 97 2.53 9.24 -23.58
CA ASN A 97 1.25 9.19 -24.29
C ASN A 97 0.52 10.53 -24.39
N HIS A 98 0.65 11.40 -23.38
CA HIS A 98 0.02 12.72 -23.40
C HIS A 98 0.83 13.67 -24.29
N LEU A 99 2.16 13.59 -24.24
CA LEU A 99 3.05 14.38 -25.09
C LEU A 99 2.91 14.01 -26.56
N ALA A 100 2.64 12.74 -26.88
CA ALA A 100 2.37 12.31 -28.26
C ALA A 100 1.11 12.98 -28.85
N ILE A 101 0.15 13.39 -28.01
CA ILE A 101 -1.09 14.05 -28.44
C ILE A 101 -0.92 15.58 -28.49
N ILE A 102 -0.28 16.16 -27.47
CA ILE A 102 -0.19 17.64 -27.29
C ILE A 102 1.08 18.22 -27.92
N GLY A 103 2.06 17.38 -28.26
CA GLY A 103 3.30 17.72 -28.95
C GLY A 103 4.41 18.24 -28.03
N ASN A 104 4.11 19.18 -27.13
CA ASN A 104 5.11 19.76 -26.24
C ASN A 104 4.69 19.78 -24.75
N ILE A 105 5.68 19.79 -23.86
CA ILE A 105 5.42 19.78 -22.41
C ILE A 105 4.94 21.13 -21.86
N SER A 106 5.36 22.24 -22.48
CA SER A 106 5.01 23.60 -22.04
C SER A 106 3.50 23.87 -22.15
N THR A 107 2.89 23.44 -23.25
CA THR A 107 1.46 23.49 -23.52
C THR A 107 0.71 22.46 -22.68
N THR A 108 1.29 21.29 -22.40
CA THR A 108 0.63 20.24 -21.59
C THR A 108 0.49 20.63 -20.11
N VAL A 109 1.39 21.46 -19.58
CA VAL A 109 1.39 21.90 -18.17
C VAL A 109 0.55 23.18 -17.95
N LYS A 110 0.27 23.94 -19.02
CA LYS A 110 -0.64 25.09 -18.98
C LYS A 110 -2.09 24.66 -18.91
#